data_AF-A0A7Y2K765-F1
#
_entry.id   AF-A0A7Y2K765-F1
#
_cell.length_a   1.000
_cell.length_b   1.000
_cell.length_c   1.000
_cell.angle_alpha   90.00
_cell.angle_beta   90.00
_cell.angle_gamma   90.00
#
_symmetry.space_group_name_H-M   'P 1'
#
loop_
_entity.id
_entity.type
_entity.pdbx_description
1 polymer ?
#
loop_
_entity_poly.entity_id
_entity_poly.type
_entity_poly.pdbx_seq_one_letter_code
_entity_poly.pdbx_strand_id
1 'polypeptide(L)'
;MWKLSSDVIILYYNFQEVSMLRYLLFILFLTTSFPQTIDERLLLIETQKILTYIDTFEQIDTEGAEESAIASNVANSIARSMNVVMNAYHLIHIYNILQGEEDRVKVRDYLLKQLPHNSRILRIEFNIVSKYITSSKNTVIKNSTELYINSLDFVIKLLNNFS
;
A
#
# COMPACT_ATOMS: atom_id res chain seq x y z
N MET A 1 -29.02 -24.54 16.70
CA MET A 1 -28.46 -24.02 15.43
C MET A 1 -29.24 -22.76 15.09
N TRP A 2 -28.72 -21.57 15.43
CA TRP A 2 -29.45 -20.31 15.25
C TRP A 2 -29.26 -19.83 13.80
N LYS A 3 -30.31 -19.91 12.98
CA LYS A 3 -30.36 -19.21 11.68
C LYS A 3 -30.57 -17.72 11.97
N LEU A 4 -29.53 -16.91 11.81
CA LEU A 4 -29.68 -15.46 11.70
C LEU A 4 -30.57 -15.18 10.48
N SER A 5 -31.67 -14.44 10.68
CA SER A 5 -32.57 -14.09 9.60
C SER A 5 -31.87 -13.16 8.60
N SER A 6 -32.22 -13.30 7.33
CA SER A 6 -31.69 -12.55 6.19
C SER A 6 -31.66 -11.04 6.44
N ASP A 7 -32.64 -10.53 7.19
CA ASP A 7 -32.81 -9.10 7.47
C ASP A 7 -31.73 -8.54 8.41
N VAL A 8 -31.21 -9.35 9.34
CA VAL A 8 -30.13 -8.95 10.25
C VAL A 8 -28.78 -8.88 9.51
N ILE A 9 -28.58 -9.78 8.55
CA ILE A 9 -27.39 -9.78 7.68
C ILE A 9 -27.42 -8.53 6.77
N ILE A 10 -28.56 -8.23 6.16
CA ILE A 10 -28.73 -7.05 5.30
C ILE A 10 -28.54 -5.74 6.09
N LEU A 11 -29.03 -5.66 7.33
CA LEU A 11 -28.79 -4.51 8.21
C LEU A 11 -27.31 -4.37 8.59
N TYR A 12 -26.61 -5.47 8.88
CA TYR A 12 -25.19 -5.46 9.21
C TYR A 12 -24.31 -5.02 8.02
N TYR A 13 -24.61 -5.51 6.81
CA TYR A 13 -23.91 -5.09 5.58
C TYR A 13 -24.18 -3.62 5.23
N ASN A 14 -25.43 -3.15 5.32
CA ASN A 14 -25.74 -1.73 5.10
C ASN A 14 -25.07 -0.82 6.15
N PHE A 15 -24.95 -1.28 7.41
CA PHE A 15 -24.27 -0.51 8.46
C PHE A 15 -22.75 -0.45 8.22
N GLN A 16 -22.14 -1.54 7.74
CA GLN A 16 -20.73 -1.57 7.35
C GLN A 16 -20.44 -0.68 6.15
N GLU A 17 -21.25 -0.71 5.09
CA GLU A 17 -21.07 0.13 3.91
C GLU A 17 -21.21 1.62 4.24
N VAL A 18 -22.20 1.99 5.05
CA VAL A 18 -22.38 3.38 5.51
C VAL A 18 -21.21 3.81 6.41
N SER A 19 -20.65 2.91 7.22
CA SER A 19 -19.47 3.21 8.05
C SER A 19 -18.20 3.39 7.21
N MET A 20 -18.01 2.56 6.18
CA MET A 20 -16.86 2.63 5.27
C MET A 20 -16.94 3.87 4.38
N LEU A 21 -18.13 4.20 3.87
CA LEU A 21 -18.35 5.41 3.09
C LEU A 21 -18.10 6.68 3.92
N ARG A 22 -18.53 6.71 5.19
CA ARG A 22 -18.24 7.82 6.11
C ARG A 22 -16.75 7.93 6.40
N TYR A 23 -16.05 6.80 6.54
CA TYR A 23 -14.60 6.78 6.73
C TYR A 23 -13.87 7.29 5.48
N LEU A 24 -14.33 6.89 4.29
CA LEU A 24 -13.79 7.34 3.01
C LEU A 24 -14.02 8.85 2.81
N LEU A 25 -15.21 9.36 3.15
CA LEU A 25 -15.55 10.78 3.12
C LEU A 25 -14.76 11.59 4.16
N PHE A 26 -14.48 11.01 5.34
CA PHE A 26 -13.65 11.64 6.36
C PHE A 26 -12.18 11.72 5.94
N ILE A 27 -11.64 10.66 5.34
CA ILE A 27 -10.29 10.66 4.73
C ILE A 27 -10.23 11.68 3.59
N LEU A 28 -11.23 11.71 2.71
CA LEU A 28 -11.34 12.72 1.64
C LEU A 28 -11.39 14.14 2.21
N PHE A 29 -12.20 14.37 3.24
CA PHE A 29 -12.31 15.67 3.92
C PHE A 29 -10.97 16.10 4.53
N LEU A 30 -10.31 15.24 5.30
CA LEU A 30 -9.00 15.53 5.88
C LEU A 30 -7.96 15.79 4.79
N THR A 31 -7.92 14.98 3.73
CA THR A 31 -6.96 15.14 2.64
C THR A 31 -7.24 16.37 1.76
N THR A 32 -8.47 16.90 1.70
CA THR A 32 -8.82 18.14 0.98
C THR A 32 -8.67 19.42 1.81
N SER A 33 -8.64 19.31 3.13
CA SER A 33 -8.73 20.48 4.02
C SER A 33 -7.39 21.15 4.33
N PHE A 34 -6.26 20.56 3.92
CA PHE A 34 -4.93 21.09 4.26
C PHE A 34 -4.05 21.26 3.01
N PRO A 35 -3.35 22.40 2.85
CA PRO A 35 -2.38 22.58 1.78
C PRO A 35 -1.24 21.57 1.95
N GLN A 36 -1.15 20.64 1.01
CA GLN A 36 -0.16 19.57 1.00
C GLN A 36 1.12 20.05 0.29
N THR A 37 2.22 20.18 1.04
CA THR A 37 3.56 20.32 0.43
C THR A 37 4.05 19.01 -0.20
N ILE A 38 3.48 17.89 0.21
CA ILE A 38 3.78 16.53 -0.23
C ILE A 38 2.46 15.84 -0.56
N ASP A 39 2.35 15.28 -1.76
CA ASP A 39 1.14 14.61 -2.23
C ASP A 39 0.96 13.23 -1.59
N GLU A 40 0.51 13.25 -0.34
CA GLU A 40 0.15 12.08 0.46
C GLU A 40 -0.91 11.21 -0.22
N ARG A 41 -1.75 11.82 -1.08
CA ARG A 41 -2.79 11.10 -1.83
C ARG A 41 -2.19 10.19 -2.87
N LEU A 42 -1.13 10.61 -3.56
CA LEU A 42 -0.42 9.75 -4.50
C LEU A 42 0.18 8.53 -3.80
N LEU A 43 0.77 8.71 -2.62
CA LEU A 43 1.28 7.58 -1.84
C LEU A 43 0.14 6.61 -1.44
N LEU A 44 -1.01 7.13 -1.03
CA LEU A 44 -2.19 6.33 -0.70
C LEU A 44 -2.73 5.55 -1.91
N ILE A 45 -2.83 6.20 -3.08
CA ILE A 45 -3.28 5.56 -4.33
C ILE A 45 -2.36 4.41 -4.71
N GLU A 46 -1.04 4.61 -4.68
CA GLU A 46 -0.09 3.55 -5.01
C GLU A 46 -0.11 2.42 -3.97
N THR A 47 -0.28 2.76 -2.70
CA THR A 47 -0.46 1.77 -1.62
C THR A 47 -1.68 0.88 -1.87
N GLN A 48 -2.80 1.47 -2.31
CA GLN A 48 -4.00 0.72 -2.67
C GLN A 48 -3.77 -0.22 -3.86
N LYS A 49 -3.06 0.22 -4.90
CA LYS A 49 -2.70 -0.64 -6.03
C LYS A 49 -1.83 -1.82 -5.58
N ILE A 50 -0.84 -1.56 -4.74
CA ILE A 50 0.05 -2.58 -4.19
C ILE A 50 -0.77 -3.65 -3.42
N LEU A 51 -1.74 -3.23 -2.60
CA LEU A 51 -2.65 -4.16 -1.91
C LEU A 51 -3.46 -5.03 -2.87
N THR A 52 -4.01 -4.45 -3.95
CA THR A 52 -4.81 -5.23 -4.91
C THR A 52 -4.00 -6.32 -5.63
N TYR A 53 -2.67 -6.15 -5.74
CA TYR A 53 -1.82 -7.20 -6.30
C TYR A 53 -1.63 -8.37 -5.34
N ILE A 54 -1.66 -8.17 -4.01
CA ILE A 54 -1.65 -9.28 -3.03
C ILE A 54 -2.83 -10.22 -3.31
N ASP A 55 -4.04 -9.65 -3.38
CA ASP A 55 -5.27 -10.43 -3.61
C ASP A 55 -5.17 -11.24 -4.91
N THR A 56 -4.55 -10.66 -5.94
CA THR A 56 -4.34 -11.34 -7.23
C THR A 56 -3.42 -12.56 -7.10
N PHE A 57 -2.32 -12.45 -6.34
CA PHE A 57 -1.38 -13.56 -6.16
C PHE A 57 -1.88 -14.63 -5.18
N GLU A 58 -2.65 -14.25 -4.16
CA GLU A 58 -3.31 -15.21 -3.27
C GLU A 58 -4.33 -16.07 -4.03
N GLN A 59 -5.11 -15.47 -4.93
CA GLN A 59 -6.04 -16.22 -5.79
C GLN A 59 -5.31 -17.25 -6.65
N ILE A 60 -4.21 -16.85 -7.31
CA ILE A 60 -3.40 -17.74 -8.14
C ILE A 60 -2.83 -18.92 -7.32
N ASP A 61 -2.42 -18.69 -6.07
CA ASP A 61 -1.91 -19.74 -5.18
C ASP A 61 -3.01 -20.75 -4.81
N THR A 62 -4.22 -20.26 -4.50
CA THR A 62 -5.36 -21.13 -4.14
C THR A 62 -5.92 -21.97 -5.29
N GLU A 63 -5.69 -21.56 -6.54
CA GLU A 63 -6.11 -22.32 -7.73
C GLU A 63 -5.14 -23.48 -8.08
N GLY A 64 -4.05 -23.66 -7.32
CA GLY A 64 -3.13 -24.78 -7.50
C GLY A 64 -2.33 -24.73 -8.81
N ALA A 65 -2.07 -23.53 -9.32
CA ALA A 65 -1.29 -23.34 -10.54
C ALA A 65 0.13 -23.93 -10.40
N GLU A 66 0.73 -24.42 -11.49
CA GLU A 66 2.12 -24.91 -11.54
C GLU A 66 3.14 -23.89 -11.00
N GLU A 67 2.78 -22.61 -10.92
CA GLU A 67 3.60 -21.50 -10.44
C GLU A 67 3.20 -20.97 -9.05
N SER A 68 2.45 -21.74 -8.24
CA SER A 68 2.08 -21.41 -6.84
C SER A 68 3.25 -20.88 -6.01
N ALA A 69 4.42 -21.51 -6.12
CA ALA A 69 5.62 -21.07 -5.40
C ALA A 69 6.09 -19.66 -5.81
N ILE A 70 5.95 -19.27 -7.08
CA ILE A 70 6.29 -17.91 -7.55
C ILE A 70 5.24 -16.93 -7.03
N ALA A 71 3.95 -17.25 -7.16
CA ALA A 71 2.86 -16.41 -6.69
C ALA A 71 2.97 -16.11 -5.18
N SER A 72 3.20 -17.15 -4.36
CA SER A 72 3.40 -17.01 -2.91
C SER A 72 4.61 -16.15 -2.55
N ASN A 73 5.74 -16.30 -3.27
CA ASN A 73 6.93 -15.47 -3.04
C ASN A 73 6.69 -13.99 -3.39
N VAL A 74 5.96 -13.72 -4.47
CA VAL A 74 5.60 -12.35 -4.86
C VAL A 74 4.64 -11.76 -3.82
N ALA A 75 3.58 -12.47 -3.42
CA ALA A 75 2.65 -12.03 -2.37
C ALA A 75 3.37 -11.66 -1.07
N ASN A 76 4.30 -12.50 -0.62
CA ASN A 76 5.13 -12.23 0.56
C ASN A 76 6.00 -10.98 0.41
N SER A 77 6.55 -10.72 -0.78
CA SER A 77 7.30 -9.48 -1.04
C SER A 77 6.39 -8.26 -1.00
N ILE A 78 5.19 -8.35 -1.57
CA ILE A 78 4.23 -7.25 -1.54
C ILE A 78 3.86 -6.92 -0.08
N ALA A 79 3.59 -7.92 0.76
CA ALA A 79 3.29 -7.72 2.18
C ALA A 79 4.42 -7.01 2.93
N ARG A 80 5.69 -7.34 2.65
CA ARG A 80 6.85 -6.64 3.24
C ARG A 80 6.96 -5.20 2.75
N SER A 81 6.81 -4.97 1.45
CA SER A 81 6.80 -3.63 0.86
C SER A 81 5.71 -2.77 1.49
N MET A 82 4.50 -3.31 1.66
CA MET A 82 3.37 -2.61 2.27
C MET A 82 3.67 -2.09 3.66
N ASN A 83 4.31 -2.88 4.52
CA ASN A 83 4.70 -2.42 5.86
C ASN A 83 5.63 -1.21 5.80
N VAL A 84 6.57 -1.19 4.86
CA VAL A 84 7.52 -0.08 4.68
C VAL A 84 6.81 1.16 4.12
N VAL A 85 5.91 0.98 3.16
CA VAL A 85 5.11 2.07 2.57
C VAL A 85 4.18 2.70 3.61
N MET A 86 3.49 1.89 4.42
CA MET A 86 2.62 2.37 5.51
C MET A 86 3.39 3.15 6.56
N ASN A 87 4.59 2.70 6.93
CA ASN A 87 5.45 3.43 7.84
C ASN A 87 5.85 4.79 7.26
N ALA A 88 6.20 4.86 5.98
CA ALA A 88 6.50 6.13 5.31
C ALA A 88 5.27 7.05 5.28
N TYR A 89 4.09 6.51 4.95
CA TYR A 89 2.83 7.25 4.95
C TYR A 89 2.53 7.89 6.30
N HIS A 90 2.59 7.11 7.40
CA HIS A 90 2.28 7.65 8.73
C HIS A 90 3.21 8.80 9.12
N LEU A 91 4.50 8.69 8.82
CA LEU A 91 5.46 9.75 9.16
C LEU A 91 5.20 11.03 8.36
N ILE A 92 4.88 10.91 7.07
CA ILE A 92 4.54 12.04 6.20
C ILE A 92 3.22 12.69 6.65
N HIS A 93 2.22 11.88 7.00
CA HIS A 93 0.94 12.34 7.49
C HIS A 93 1.06 13.15 8.79
N ILE A 94 1.80 12.63 9.77
CA ILE A 94 2.08 13.33 11.03
C ILE A 94 2.78 14.68 10.74
N TYR A 95 3.76 14.69 9.84
CA TYR A 95 4.45 15.92 9.45
C TYR A 95 3.53 16.97 8.81
N ASN A 96 2.58 16.53 7.97
CA ASN A 96 1.59 17.41 7.33
C ASN A 96 0.62 18.03 8.35
N ILE A 97 0.30 17.32 9.45
CA ILE A 97 -0.60 17.79 10.51
C ILE A 97 0.03 18.87 11.39
N LEU A 98 1.32 18.75 11.74
CA LEU A 98 1.99 19.56 12.77
C LEU A 98 2.31 21.02 12.36
N GLN A 99 1.45 21.71 11.60
CA GLN A 99 1.76 23.00 10.97
C GLN A 99 2.35 24.08 11.92
N GLY A 100 3.63 24.41 11.74
CA GLY A 100 4.29 25.52 12.45
C GLY A 100 4.83 25.20 13.84
N GLU A 101 4.62 23.97 14.32
CA GLU A 101 5.04 23.51 15.65
C GLU A 101 6.54 23.20 15.71
N GLU A 102 7.16 23.35 16.89
CA GLU A 102 8.53 22.89 17.16
C GLU A 102 8.69 21.39 16.86
N ASP A 103 7.64 20.61 17.15
CA ASP A 103 7.58 19.18 16.87
C ASP A 103 7.60 18.88 15.37
N ARG A 104 7.13 19.79 14.52
CA ARG A 104 7.23 19.65 13.05
C ARG A 104 8.69 19.58 12.60
N VAL A 105 9.55 20.39 13.21
CA VAL A 105 10.98 20.42 12.88
C VAL A 105 11.65 19.11 13.32
N LYS A 106 11.33 18.63 14.53
CA LYS A 106 11.84 17.33 15.04
C LYS A 106 11.38 16.16 14.16
N VAL A 107 10.11 16.14 13.77
CA VAL A 107 9.56 15.10 12.87
C VAL A 107 10.17 15.20 11.47
N ARG A 108 10.43 16.41 10.97
CA ARG A 108 11.15 16.61 9.70
C ARG A 108 12.55 16.01 9.73
N ASP A 109 13.31 16.29 10.78
CA ASP A 109 14.68 15.79 10.93
C ASP A 109 14.70 14.26 11.06
N TYR A 110 13.69 13.69 11.71
CA TYR A 110 13.48 12.25 11.75
C TYR A 110 13.13 11.68 10.36
N LEU A 111 12.21 12.32 9.63
CA LEU A 111 11.83 11.93 8.27
C LEU A 111 13.02 11.90 7.31
N LEU A 112 13.87 12.94 7.33
CA LEU A 112 15.07 13.02 6.49
C LEU A 112 16.05 11.88 6.75
N LYS A 113 15.98 11.22 7.92
CA LYS A 113 16.77 10.01 8.24
C LYS A 113 16.05 8.72 7.83
N GLN A 114 14.74 8.64 8.03
CA GLN A 114 13.98 7.40 7.81
C GLN A 114 13.56 7.18 6.36
N LEU A 115 13.18 8.21 5.61
CA LEU A 115 12.69 8.02 4.23
C LEU A 115 13.75 7.44 3.28
N PRO A 116 15.03 7.85 3.34
CA PRO A 116 16.09 7.19 2.57
C PRO A 116 16.26 5.71 2.95
N HIS A 117 16.11 5.37 4.23
CA HIS A 117 16.17 4.00 4.72
C HIS A 117 15.02 3.16 4.16
N ASN A 118 13.78 3.67 4.23
CA ASN A 118 12.60 3.01 3.68
C ASN A 118 12.71 2.83 2.15
N SER A 119 13.13 3.86 1.43
CA SER A 119 13.42 3.78 -0.01
C SER A 119 14.44 2.67 -0.34
N ARG A 120 15.52 2.57 0.45
CA ARG A 120 16.51 1.51 0.27
C ARG A 120 15.93 0.11 0.48
N ILE A 121 15.07 -0.09 1.49
CA ILE A 121 14.41 -1.38 1.71
C ILE A 121 13.49 -1.72 0.53
N LEU A 122 12.69 -0.78 0.06
CA LEU A 122 11.80 -0.98 -1.08
C LEU A 122 12.59 -1.32 -2.37
N ARG A 123 13.77 -0.74 -2.58
CA ARG A 123 14.65 -1.12 -3.71
C ARG A 123 15.15 -2.56 -3.62
N ILE A 124 15.35 -3.08 -2.42
CA ILE A 124 15.73 -4.50 -2.24
C ILE A 124 14.57 -5.39 -2.69
N GLU A 125 13.35 -5.09 -2.25
CA GLU A 125 12.15 -5.83 -2.68
C GLU A 125 11.93 -5.74 -4.21
N PHE A 126 12.09 -4.55 -4.79
CA PHE A 126 12.05 -4.34 -6.24
C PHE A 126 13.01 -5.28 -6.99
N ASN A 127 14.26 -5.35 -6.54
CA ASN A 127 15.29 -6.19 -7.16
C ASN A 127 15.02 -7.69 -6.99
N ILE A 128 14.43 -8.10 -5.85
CA ILE A 128 14.02 -9.48 -5.64
C ILE A 128 12.90 -9.84 -6.61
N VAL A 129 11.87 -9.00 -6.71
CA VAL A 129 10.67 -9.32 -7.48
C VAL A 129 10.87 -9.19 -8.99
N SER A 130 11.78 -8.32 -9.44
CA SER A 130 12.19 -8.25 -10.84
C SER A 130 12.70 -9.59 -11.38
N LYS A 131 13.30 -10.44 -10.52
CA LYS A 131 13.76 -11.78 -10.92
C LYS A 131 12.60 -12.76 -11.13
N TYR A 132 11.45 -12.55 -10.48
CA TYR A 132 10.29 -13.41 -10.65
C TYR A 132 9.59 -13.21 -12.00
N ILE A 133 9.61 -11.98 -12.54
CA ILE A 133 9.10 -11.68 -13.89
C ILE A 133 9.80 -12.53 -14.94
N THR A 134 11.13 -12.63 -14.85
CA THR A 134 11.92 -13.36 -15.84
C THR A 134 11.83 -14.87 -15.65
N SER A 135 11.54 -15.36 -14.45
CA SER A 135 11.42 -16.80 -14.16
C SER A 135 10.03 -17.40 -14.43
N SER A 136 8.96 -16.60 -14.35
CA SER A 136 7.60 -17.06 -14.61
C SER A 136 7.39 -17.34 -16.10
N LYS A 137 6.54 -18.32 -16.46
CA LYS A 137 6.04 -18.54 -17.82
C LYS A 137 4.58 -18.12 -17.94
N ASN A 138 3.85 -18.04 -16.84
CA ASN A 138 2.47 -17.58 -16.77
C ASN A 138 2.36 -16.07 -17.06
N THR A 139 1.54 -15.71 -18.06
CA THR A 139 1.33 -14.32 -18.49
C THR A 139 0.62 -13.47 -17.43
N VAL A 140 -0.28 -14.06 -16.64
CA VAL A 140 -1.00 -13.36 -15.56
C VAL A 140 -0.01 -12.97 -14.46
N ILE A 141 0.83 -13.90 -14.03
CA ILE A 141 1.88 -13.64 -13.02
C ILE A 141 2.83 -12.55 -13.51
N LYS A 142 3.29 -12.61 -14.77
CA LYS A 142 4.16 -11.57 -15.35
C LYS A 142 3.52 -10.19 -15.32
N ASN A 143 2.30 -10.06 -15.85
CA ASN A 143 1.62 -8.77 -15.95
C ASN A 143 1.37 -8.16 -14.57
N SER A 144 0.84 -8.96 -13.63
CA SER A 144 0.58 -8.49 -12.27
C SER A 144 1.88 -8.12 -11.53
N THR A 145 2.95 -8.87 -11.76
CA THR A 145 4.26 -8.58 -11.15
C THR A 145 4.85 -7.29 -11.73
N GLU A 146 4.75 -7.07 -13.04
CA GLU A 146 5.20 -5.85 -13.70
C GLU A 146 4.45 -4.61 -13.19
N LEU A 147 3.13 -4.72 -13.05
CA LEU A 147 2.29 -3.66 -12.50
C LEU A 147 2.64 -3.33 -11.04
N TYR A 148 2.91 -4.36 -10.21
CA TYR A 148 3.43 -4.17 -8.86
C TYR A 148 4.78 -3.45 -8.85
N ILE A 149 5.72 -3.89 -9.69
CA ILE A 149 7.07 -3.30 -9.80
C ILE A 149 6.99 -1.83 -10.22
N ASN A 150 6.12 -1.48 -11.16
CA ASN A 150 5.91 -0.10 -11.60
C ASN A 150 5.36 0.78 -10.46
N SER A 151 4.40 0.26 -9.70
CA SER A 151 3.83 0.96 -8.54
C SER A 151 4.89 1.15 -7.44
N LEU A 152 5.70 0.13 -7.19
CA LEU A 152 6.79 0.17 -6.23
C LEU A 152 7.90 1.17 -6.62
N ASP A 153 8.28 1.22 -7.90
CA ASP A 153 9.26 2.18 -8.43
C ASP A 153 8.77 3.62 -8.29
N PHE A 154 7.48 3.87 -8.55
CA PHE A 154 6.88 5.17 -8.30
C PHE A 154 7.03 5.58 -6.83
N VAL A 155 6.69 4.69 -5.89
CA VAL A 155 6.81 4.98 -4.45
C VAL A 155 8.27 5.22 -4.08
N ILE A 156 9.21 4.41 -4.56
CA ILE A 156 10.64 4.61 -4.32
C ILE A 156 11.07 6.01 -4.78
N LYS A 157 10.69 6.41 -6.00
CA LYS A 157 10.98 7.75 -6.55
C LYS A 157 10.38 8.86 -5.70
N LEU A 158 9.13 8.72 -5.29
CA LEU A 158 8.45 9.67 -4.41
C LEU A 158 9.21 9.85 -3.08
N LEU A 159 9.66 8.75 -2.46
CA LEU A 159 10.41 8.80 -1.21
C LEU A 159 11.82 9.39 -1.37
N ASN A 160 12.48 9.23 -2.53
CA ASN A 160 13.78 9.85 -2.77
C ASN A 160 13.68 11.37 -3.02
N ASN A 161 12.56 11.84 -3.57
CA ASN A 161 12.37 13.28 -3.77
C ASN A 161 12.20 14.06 -2.46
N PHE A 162 12.12 13.34 -1.33
CA PHE A 162 12.04 13.90 0.02
C PHE A 162 13.39 14.22 0.64
N SER A 163 14.48 13.61 0.14
CA SER A 163 15.84 13.75 0.65
C SER A 163 16.63 14.84 -0.04
#